data_AF-A0A968B7W1-F1
#
_entry.id   AF-A0A968B7W1-F1
#
_cell.length_a   1.000
_cell.length_b   1.000
_cell.length_c   1.000
_cell.angle_alpha   90.00
_cell.angle_beta   90.00
_cell.angle_gamma   90.00
#
_symmetry.space_group_name_H-M   'P 1'
#
loop_
_entity.id
_entity.type
_entity.pdbx_description
1 polymer ?
#
loop_
_entity_poly.entity_id
_entity_poly.type
_entity_poly.pdbx_seq_one_letter_code
_entity_poly.pdbx_strand_id
1 'polypeptide(L)'
;YEIKNCTTHTIDNAIFAVVWDVDSPEPAGFFNGLILHKWFYPISQDSFLVENLGYFYGTTSIYSNDTVAAGIQLIKTPGNIGCAAYKLFTLNLNLEPNLDRERYLSMAGYNFRTGAYEPYDSLPYAPDDHRILMSCGPFSIPPGGTEEIVIALIAAPYSNVDTMLLAIQARDARNFYYDSLMAILEEKEYSCNSMGMWKLDICPNPFSNVTNITVRPRENATDS
;
A
#
# COMPACT_ATOMS: atom_id res chain seq x y z
N TYR A 1 -2.31 -1.21 6.89
CA TYR A 1 -1.43 -0.60 7.91
C TYR A 1 -1.97 0.77 8.24
N GLU A 2 -2.01 1.12 9.52
CA GLU A 2 -2.39 2.46 9.99
C GLU A 2 -1.15 3.19 10.52
N ILE A 3 -1.02 4.47 10.16
CA ILE A 3 0.06 5.34 10.61
C ILE A 3 -0.57 6.48 11.40
N LYS A 4 -0.28 6.55 12.69
CA LYS A 4 -0.81 7.58 13.58
C LYS A 4 0.26 8.60 13.96
N ASN A 5 -0.07 9.87 13.82
CA ASN A 5 0.74 10.95 14.39
C ASN A 5 0.46 11.08 15.88
N CYS A 6 1.37 10.54 16.71
CA CYS A 6 1.30 10.62 18.16
C CYS A 6 2.00 11.86 18.75
N THR A 7 2.31 12.87 17.93
CA THR A 7 2.96 14.12 18.35
C THR A 7 1.96 15.27 18.48
N THR A 8 2.44 16.42 18.97
CA THR A 8 1.64 17.65 19.14
C THR A 8 1.67 18.60 17.94
N HIS A 9 2.43 18.27 16.89
CA HIS A 9 2.55 19.10 15.68
C HIS A 9 2.22 18.28 14.42
N THR A 10 1.88 18.97 13.34
CA THR A 10 1.67 18.33 12.05
C THR A 10 2.99 17.74 11.57
N ILE A 11 2.97 16.47 11.16
CA ILE A 11 4.09 15.87 10.44
C ILE A 11 3.87 16.21 8.97
N ASP A 12 4.61 17.20 8.48
CA ASP A 12 4.59 17.59 7.07
C ASP A 12 5.62 16.80 6.25
N ASN A 13 5.33 16.62 4.96
CA ASN A 13 6.19 15.90 4.03
C ASN A 13 6.52 14.46 4.47
N ALA A 14 5.56 13.80 5.11
CA ALA A 14 5.65 12.39 5.43
C ALA A 14 5.70 11.58 4.15
N ILE A 15 6.59 10.59 4.11
CA ILE A 15 6.69 9.63 3.01
C ILE A 15 6.66 8.25 3.65
N PHE A 16 5.86 7.37 3.08
CA PHE A 16 5.87 5.96 3.43
C PHE A 16 6.46 5.17 2.28
N ALA A 17 7.19 4.11 2.58
CA ALA A 17 7.70 3.21 1.56
C ALA A 17 7.65 1.75 2.02
N VAL A 18 7.42 0.87 1.05
CA VAL A 18 7.54 -0.58 1.19
C VAL A 18 8.82 -0.99 0.49
N VAL A 19 9.69 -1.68 1.21
CA VAL A 19 10.86 -2.33 0.63
C VAL A 19 10.59 -3.82 0.58
N TRP A 20 10.85 -4.42 -0.58
CA TRP A 20 10.78 -5.86 -0.74
C TRP A 20 12.13 -6.39 -1.18
N ASP A 21 12.68 -7.20 -0.28
CA ASP A 21 13.89 -7.97 -0.47
C ASP A 21 13.51 -9.35 -1.02
N VAL A 22 13.86 -9.61 -2.28
CA VAL A 22 13.71 -10.95 -2.86
C VAL A 22 15.08 -11.61 -2.78
N ASP A 23 15.35 -12.15 -1.60
CA ASP A 23 16.54 -12.95 -1.35
C ASP A 23 16.49 -14.19 -2.25
N SER A 24 17.31 -14.18 -3.29
CA SER A 24 17.47 -15.33 -4.16
C SER A 24 18.79 -16.04 -3.87
N PRO A 25 18.77 -17.36 -3.59
CA PRO A 25 20.00 -18.14 -3.48
C PRO A 25 20.77 -18.23 -4.81
N GLU A 26 20.14 -17.86 -5.93
CA GLU A 26 20.72 -17.82 -7.28
C GLU A 26 20.45 -16.44 -7.92
N PRO A 27 21.36 -15.46 -7.78
CA PRO A 27 21.15 -14.11 -8.33
C PRO A 27 21.06 -14.10 -9.86
N ALA A 28 21.60 -15.12 -10.53
CA ALA A 28 21.53 -15.32 -11.97
C ALA A 28 20.18 -15.89 -12.42
N GLY A 29 19.10 -15.11 -12.31
CA GLY A 29 17.80 -15.54 -12.86
C GLY A 29 16.59 -14.72 -12.44
N PHE A 30 16.75 -13.72 -11.57
CA PHE A 30 15.66 -12.89 -11.10
C PHE A 30 15.69 -11.52 -11.75
N PHE A 31 14.54 -11.18 -12.31
CA PHE A 31 14.28 -9.90 -12.92
C PHE A 31 13.22 -9.19 -12.08
N ASN A 32 13.18 -7.87 -12.21
CA ASN A 32 12.16 -7.04 -11.61
C ASN A 32 11.54 -6.14 -12.67
N GLY A 33 10.49 -5.43 -12.30
CA GLY A 33 9.92 -4.39 -13.15
C GLY A 33 8.82 -3.62 -12.44
N LEU A 34 8.33 -2.60 -13.14
CA LEU A 34 7.23 -1.77 -12.71
C LEU A 34 6.19 -1.68 -13.82
N ILE A 35 4.93 -1.97 -13.49
CA ILE A 35 3.77 -1.58 -14.29
C ILE A 35 3.23 -0.28 -13.68
N LEU A 36 3.37 0.84 -14.38
CA LEU A 36 2.94 2.15 -13.92
C LEU A 36 1.96 2.76 -14.93
N HIS A 37 0.76 3.12 -14.45
CA HIS A 37 -0.32 3.75 -15.24
C HIS A 37 -0.55 3.11 -16.61
N LYS A 38 -0.58 1.78 -16.66
CA LYS A 38 -0.65 1.03 -17.91
C LYS A 38 -2.04 0.43 -18.12
N TRP A 39 -2.63 0.72 -19.27
CA TRP A 39 -3.83 0.06 -19.74
C TRP A 39 -3.51 -1.29 -20.38
N PHE A 40 -4.34 -2.27 -20.06
CA PHE A 40 -4.32 -3.60 -20.66
C PHE A 40 -5.61 -3.81 -21.44
N TYR A 41 -5.48 -4.43 -22.61
CA TYR A 41 -6.57 -4.68 -23.56
C TYR A 41 -6.64 -6.16 -23.91
N PRO A 42 -7.01 -7.03 -22.95
CA PRO A 42 -7.15 -8.46 -23.21
C PRO A 42 -8.26 -8.71 -24.24
N ILE A 43 -8.07 -9.68 -25.14
CA ILE A 43 -9.03 -9.98 -26.23
C ILE A 43 -10.39 -10.44 -25.69
N SER A 44 -10.42 -11.06 -24.51
CA SER A 44 -11.60 -11.71 -23.94
C SER A 44 -12.18 -11.02 -22.71
N GLN A 45 -11.71 -9.83 -22.34
CA GLN A 45 -12.19 -9.10 -21.16
C GLN A 45 -12.19 -7.59 -21.42
N ASP A 46 -12.88 -6.83 -20.57
CA ASP A 46 -12.83 -5.37 -20.61
C ASP A 46 -11.40 -4.87 -20.36
N SER A 47 -11.09 -3.72 -20.97
CA SER A 47 -9.83 -3.04 -20.73
C SER A 47 -9.75 -2.57 -19.28
N PHE A 48 -8.57 -2.68 -18.68
CA PHE A 48 -8.35 -2.28 -17.29
C PHE A 48 -7.03 -1.54 -17.12
N LEU A 49 -6.97 -0.72 -16.08
CA LEU A 49 -5.79 0.06 -15.72
C LEU A 49 -5.08 -0.58 -14.53
N VAL A 50 -3.78 -0.79 -14.65
CA VAL A 50 -2.89 -1.04 -13.51
C VAL A 50 -2.16 0.26 -13.20
N GLU A 51 -2.42 0.83 -12.03
CA GLU A 51 -1.82 2.10 -11.61
C GLU A 51 -0.38 1.95 -11.18
N ASN A 52 -0.11 0.96 -10.33
CA ASN A 52 1.22 0.68 -9.82
C ASN A 52 1.33 -0.80 -9.47
N LEU A 53 2.37 -1.47 -9.95
CA LEU A 53 2.70 -2.84 -9.58
C LEU A 53 4.20 -3.03 -9.77
N GLY A 54 4.95 -2.99 -8.68
CA GLY A 54 6.35 -3.40 -8.66
C GLY A 54 6.40 -4.92 -8.56
N TYR A 55 7.17 -5.59 -9.40
CA TYR A 55 7.17 -7.06 -9.44
C TYR A 55 8.55 -7.64 -9.67
N PHE A 56 8.67 -8.93 -9.35
CA PHE A 56 9.79 -9.79 -9.64
C PHE A 56 9.31 -11.02 -10.42
N TYR A 57 10.20 -11.60 -11.21
CA TYR A 57 9.99 -12.90 -11.82
C TYR A 57 11.33 -13.63 -11.98
N GLY A 58 11.30 -14.94 -11.78
CA GLY A 58 12.43 -15.82 -12.07
C GLY A 58 12.30 -16.41 -13.47
N THR A 59 13.39 -16.52 -14.23
CA THR A 59 13.39 -17.20 -15.54
C THR A 59 13.85 -18.66 -15.46
N THR A 60 14.49 -19.05 -14.35
CA THR A 60 15.12 -20.37 -14.18
C THR A 60 15.06 -20.78 -12.73
N SER A 61 14.23 -21.78 -12.42
CA SER A 61 14.43 -22.65 -11.27
C SER A 61 15.02 -23.93 -11.83
N ILE A 62 16.23 -24.33 -11.42
CA ILE A 62 16.77 -25.67 -11.72
C ILE A 62 15.92 -26.80 -11.10
N TYR A 63 14.87 -26.46 -10.34
CA TYR A 63 14.00 -27.38 -9.62
C TYR A 63 12.55 -27.43 -10.13
N SER A 64 12.13 -26.53 -11.03
CA SER A 64 10.75 -26.49 -11.54
C SER A 64 10.61 -25.69 -12.84
N ASN A 65 9.81 -26.20 -13.77
CA ASN A 65 9.40 -25.48 -14.98
C ASN A 65 8.34 -24.39 -14.71
N ASP A 66 7.86 -24.31 -13.46
CA ASP A 66 6.84 -23.35 -13.05
C ASP A 66 7.52 -22.05 -12.61
N THR A 67 7.65 -21.10 -13.54
CA THR A 67 8.08 -19.74 -13.24
C THR A 67 6.91 -18.95 -12.65
N VAL A 68 7.15 -18.25 -11.54
CA VAL A 68 6.16 -17.41 -10.86
C VAL A 68 6.64 -15.97 -10.91
N ALA A 69 5.70 -15.06 -11.17
CA ALA A 69 5.90 -13.64 -10.94
C ALA A 69 5.17 -13.25 -9.65
N ALA A 70 5.82 -12.42 -8.85
CA ALA A 70 5.27 -11.91 -7.61
C ALA A 70 5.41 -10.39 -7.58
N GLY A 71 4.38 -9.68 -7.13
CA GLY A 71 4.28 -8.22 -7.18
C GLY A 71 3.73 -7.61 -5.90
N ILE A 72 4.12 -6.37 -5.66
CA ILE A 72 3.55 -5.49 -4.65
C ILE A 72 2.77 -4.39 -5.37
N GLN A 73 1.53 -4.18 -4.91
CA GLN A 73 0.68 -3.09 -5.34
C GLN A 73 0.26 -2.25 -4.13
N LEU A 74 0.39 -0.93 -4.27
CA LEU A 74 -0.22 0.03 -3.35
C LEU A 74 -1.69 0.20 -3.76
N ILE A 75 -2.59 -0.43 -2.99
CA ILE A 75 -4.03 -0.43 -3.25
C ILE A 75 -4.65 0.88 -2.75
N LYS A 76 -4.30 1.28 -1.52
CA LYS A 76 -4.73 2.53 -0.89
C LYS A 76 -3.50 3.23 -0.33
N THR A 77 -3.43 4.54 -0.55
CA THR A 77 -2.36 5.41 -0.05
C THR A 77 -2.97 6.67 0.55
N PRO A 78 -2.25 7.37 1.43
CA PRO A 78 -2.72 8.61 2.03
C PRO A 78 -2.98 9.64 0.92
N GLY A 79 -4.14 10.28 0.97
CA GLY A 79 -4.56 11.23 -0.08
C GLY A 79 -4.71 10.64 -1.49
N ASN A 80 -4.75 9.31 -1.66
CA ASN A 80 -4.77 8.62 -2.96
C ASN A 80 -3.63 9.03 -3.90
N ILE A 81 -2.45 9.33 -3.34
CA ILE A 81 -1.27 9.76 -4.11
C ILE A 81 -0.76 8.66 -5.07
N GLY A 82 -0.95 7.39 -4.69
CA GLY A 82 -0.43 6.25 -5.43
C GLY A 82 1.06 6.04 -5.22
N CYS A 83 1.73 5.45 -6.21
CA CYS A 83 3.18 5.24 -6.19
C CYS A 83 3.89 6.53 -6.63
N ALA A 84 4.59 7.17 -5.71
CA ALA A 84 5.35 8.40 -5.94
C ALA A 84 6.79 8.12 -6.42
N ALA A 85 7.39 7.04 -5.93
CA ALA A 85 8.69 6.57 -6.43
C ALA A 85 8.78 5.04 -6.44
N TYR A 86 9.53 4.53 -7.41
CA TYR A 86 9.97 3.15 -7.53
C TYR A 86 11.49 3.11 -7.66
N LYS A 87 12.16 2.49 -6.69
CA LYS A 87 13.62 2.39 -6.65
C LYS A 87 14.11 0.96 -6.65
N LEU A 88 15.22 0.74 -7.34
CA LEU A 88 15.93 -0.52 -7.41
C LEU A 88 17.25 -0.39 -6.67
N PHE A 89 17.50 -1.33 -5.77
CA PHE A 89 18.76 -1.44 -5.06
C PHE A 89 19.40 -2.78 -5.39
N THR A 90 20.72 -2.78 -5.55
CA THR A 90 21.50 -4.01 -5.74
C THR A 90 22.66 -4.04 -4.75
N LEU A 91 22.83 -5.18 -4.09
CA LEU A 91 23.88 -5.36 -3.09
C LEU A 91 25.27 -5.28 -3.73
N ASN A 92 25.45 -5.83 -4.93
CA ASN A 92 26.75 -5.93 -5.59
C ASN A 92 27.28 -4.58 -6.09
N LEU A 93 26.40 -3.70 -6.57
CA LEU A 93 26.78 -2.36 -7.05
C LEU A 93 26.83 -1.30 -5.92
N ASN A 94 26.64 -1.74 -4.67
CA ASN A 94 26.55 -0.88 -3.49
C ASN A 94 25.53 0.26 -3.66
N LEU A 95 24.46 0.03 -4.44
CA LEU A 95 23.47 1.05 -4.82
C LEU A 95 22.43 1.28 -3.71
N GLU A 96 22.77 1.03 -2.44
CA GLU A 96 21.86 1.15 -1.32
C GLU A 96 22.08 2.45 -0.52
N PRO A 97 21.00 3.13 -0.11
CA PRO A 97 21.11 4.27 0.79
C PRO A 97 21.45 3.81 2.22
N ASN A 98 22.63 4.20 2.70
CA ASN A 98 23.14 3.79 4.01
C ASN A 98 22.93 4.84 5.11
N LEU A 99 22.62 6.07 4.72
CA LEU A 99 22.32 7.17 5.63
C LEU A 99 20.84 7.57 5.55
N ASP A 100 20.30 8.11 6.65
CA ASP A 100 18.88 8.51 6.71
C ASP A 100 18.52 9.54 5.64
N ARG A 101 19.42 10.49 5.35
CA ARG A 101 19.22 11.46 4.26
C ARG A 101 19.13 10.78 2.89
N GLU A 102 19.90 9.72 2.68
CA GLU A 102 19.93 9.00 1.41
C GLU A 102 18.65 8.19 1.25
N ARG A 103 18.18 7.57 2.33
CA ARG A 103 16.90 6.85 2.37
C ARG A 103 15.75 7.80 2.10
N TYR A 104 15.75 8.97 2.73
CA TYR A 104 14.75 9.99 2.50
C TYR A 104 14.73 10.45 1.04
N LEU A 105 15.90 10.77 0.47
CA LEU A 105 16.02 11.17 -0.94
C LEU A 105 15.50 10.07 -1.88
N SER A 106 15.89 8.81 -1.67
CA SER A 106 15.41 7.68 -2.46
C SER A 106 13.89 7.54 -2.39
N MET A 107 13.31 7.61 -1.19
CA MET A 107 11.85 7.55 -0.99
C MET A 107 11.13 8.74 -1.63
N ALA A 108 11.77 9.92 -1.65
CA ALA A 108 11.26 11.12 -2.29
C ALA A 108 11.45 11.13 -3.83
N GLY A 109 11.98 10.06 -4.43
CA GLY A 109 12.16 9.93 -5.88
C GLY A 109 13.48 10.50 -6.41
N TYR A 110 14.41 10.87 -5.55
CA TYR A 110 15.74 11.34 -5.96
C TYR A 110 16.75 10.20 -6.03
N ASN A 111 17.69 10.32 -6.96
CA ASN A 111 18.94 9.59 -6.92
C ASN A 111 19.81 10.18 -5.81
N PHE A 112 19.97 9.46 -4.70
CA PHE A 112 20.66 9.97 -3.52
C PHE A 112 22.15 10.29 -3.74
N ARG A 113 22.76 9.76 -4.81
CA ARG A 113 24.17 10.01 -5.14
C ARG A 113 24.35 11.27 -5.99
N THR A 114 23.46 11.50 -6.95
CA THR A 114 23.56 12.62 -7.90
C THR A 114 22.70 13.82 -7.52
N GLY A 115 21.67 13.60 -6.69
CA GLY A 115 20.64 14.59 -6.37
C GLY A 115 19.64 14.83 -7.50
N ALA A 116 19.72 14.08 -8.61
CA ALA A 116 18.77 14.19 -9.71
C ALA A 116 17.40 13.61 -9.31
N TYR A 117 16.32 14.26 -9.73
CA TYR A 117 14.97 13.75 -9.53
C TYR A 117 14.66 12.70 -10.60
N GLU A 118 14.57 11.44 -10.20
CA GLU A 118 14.49 10.26 -11.06
C GLU A 118 13.52 9.26 -10.42
N PRO A 119 12.22 9.55 -10.26
CA PRO A 119 11.35 8.84 -9.32
C PRO A 119 11.13 7.36 -9.66
N TYR A 120 11.32 6.96 -10.91
CA TYR A 120 11.10 5.59 -11.35
C TYR A 120 12.35 5.04 -12.00
N ASP A 121 12.97 4.07 -11.35
CA ASP A 121 14.09 3.34 -11.94
C ASP A 121 13.55 2.39 -13.03
N SER A 122 14.32 2.23 -14.10
CA SER A 122 14.02 1.29 -15.18
C SER A 122 14.85 0.02 -15.05
N LEU A 123 14.40 -1.05 -15.72
CA LEU A 123 14.89 -2.44 -15.60
C LEU A 123 16.43 -2.54 -15.43
N PRO A 124 16.93 -3.39 -14.51
CA PRO A 124 18.36 -3.54 -14.27
C PRO A 124 19.05 -4.15 -15.49
N TYR A 125 20.31 -3.76 -15.67
CA TYR A 125 21.15 -4.16 -16.80
C TYR A 125 21.66 -5.63 -16.69
N ALA A 126 21.43 -6.30 -15.56
CA ALA A 126 21.83 -7.67 -15.32
C ALA A 126 21.02 -8.31 -14.16
N PRO A 127 20.91 -9.65 -14.10
CA PRO A 127 20.45 -10.36 -12.91
C PRO A 127 21.41 -10.09 -11.73
N ASP A 128 20.87 -9.69 -10.59
CA ASP A 128 21.59 -9.45 -9.34
C ASP A 128 20.63 -9.64 -8.16
N ASP A 129 21.15 -9.64 -6.94
CA ASP A 129 20.34 -9.59 -5.73
C ASP A 129 19.69 -8.20 -5.62
N HIS A 130 18.37 -8.16 -5.83
CA HIS A 130 17.61 -6.95 -6.06
C HIS A 130 16.58 -6.71 -4.98
N ARG A 131 16.52 -5.47 -4.51
CA ARG A 131 15.42 -4.95 -3.69
C ARG A 131 14.64 -3.92 -4.46
N ILE A 132 13.32 -3.99 -4.36
CA ILE A 132 12.45 -2.91 -4.85
C ILE A 132 12.00 -2.08 -3.67
N LEU A 133 11.88 -0.78 -3.90
CA LEU A 133 11.22 0.15 -3.00
C LEU A 133 10.09 0.83 -3.75
N MET A 134 8.90 0.83 -3.18
CA MET A 134 7.76 1.61 -3.65
C MET A 134 7.33 2.58 -2.56
N SER A 135 7.30 3.87 -2.86
CA SER A 135 6.90 4.91 -1.91
C SER A 135 5.60 5.61 -2.30
N CYS A 136 4.95 6.20 -1.30
CA CYS A 136 3.85 7.13 -1.46
C CYS A 136 4.07 8.37 -0.59
N GLY A 137 3.74 9.54 -1.14
CA GLY A 137 3.95 10.84 -0.51
C GLY A 137 4.60 11.85 -1.46
N PRO A 138 4.92 13.07 -0.98
CA PRO A 138 4.71 13.53 0.40
C PRO A 138 3.23 13.73 0.77
N PHE A 139 2.88 13.52 2.04
CA PHE A 139 1.59 13.88 2.64
C PHE A 139 1.77 14.47 4.04
N SER A 140 0.72 15.09 4.60
CA SER A 140 0.75 15.68 5.94
C SER A 140 -0.18 14.92 6.88
N ILE A 141 0.28 14.67 8.11
CA ILE A 141 -0.53 14.03 9.16
C ILE A 141 -0.70 15.02 10.32
N PRO A 142 -1.90 15.56 10.57
CA PRO A 142 -2.13 16.49 11.69
C PRO A 142 -1.92 15.81 13.05
N PRO A 143 -1.75 16.56 14.16
CA PRO A 143 -1.65 15.99 15.50
C PRO A 143 -2.82 15.06 15.81
N GLY A 144 -2.54 13.82 16.24
CA GLY A 144 -3.55 12.80 16.51
C GLY A 144 -4.20 12.19 15.28
N GLY A 145 -3.88 12.66 14.07
CA GLY A 145 -4.36 12.13 12.81
C GLY A 145 -3.85 10.72 12.52
N THR A 146 -4.62 9.98 11.73
CA THR A 146 -4.28 8.63 11.27
C THR A 146 -4.45 8.56 9.77
N GLU A 147 -3.45 8.01 9.09
CA GLU A 147 -3.49 7.68 7.67
C GLU A 147 -3.47 6.16 7.48
N GLU A 148 -4.13 5.69 6.41
CA GLU A 148 -4.20 4.27 6.09
C GLU A 148 -3.46 3.95 4.79
N ILE A 149 -2.75 2.83 4.82
CA ILE A 149 -2.04 2.27 3.68
C ILE A 149 -2.41 0.81 3.51
N VAL A 150 -2.83 0.45 2.31
CA VAL A 150 -3.15 -0.95 1.95
C VAL A 150 -2.25 -1.40 0.83
N ILE A 151 -1.59 -2.53 1.09
CA ILE A 151 -0.62 -3.14 0.20
C ILE A 151 -1.15 -4.53 -0.14
N ALA A 152 -1.16 -4.88 -1.42
CA ALA A 152 -1.45 -6.24 -1.87
C ALA A 152 -0.16 -6.93 -2.32
N LEU A 153 -0.01 -8.18 -1.89
CA LEU A 153 0.95 -9.13 -2.46
C LEU A 153 0.23 -9.92 -3.54
N ILE A 154 0.73 -9.84 -4.76
CA ILE A 154 0.14 -10.44 -5.96
C ILE A 154 1.08 -11.54 -6.42
N ALA A 155 0.55 -12.72 -6.74
CA ALA A 155 1.33 -13.78 -7.37
C ALA A 155 0.56 -14.32 -8.57
N ALA A 156 1.28 -14.64 -9.64
CA ALA A 156 0.71 -15.26 -10.82
C ALA A 156 1.73 -16.21 -11.47
N PRO A 157 1.27 -17.28 -12.13
CA PRO A 157 2.11 -18.01 -13.07
C PRO A 157 2.68 -17.04 -14.10
N TYR A 158 3.96 -17.17 -14.37
CA TYR A 158 4.68 -16.35 -15.34
C TYR A 158 5.18 -17.26 -16.46
N SER A 159 4.97 -16.88 -17.72
CA SER A 159 5.35 -17.71 -18.86
C SER A 159 6.58 -17.20 -19.61
N ASN A 160 7.42 -16.35 -19.01
CA ASN A 160 8.58 -15.70 -19.66
C ASN A 160 8.23 -14.84 -20.90
N VAL A 161 6.95 -14.65 -21.21
CA VAL A 161 6.50 -13.94 -22.42
C VAL A 161 5.63 -12.73 -22.09
N ASP A 162 4.88 -12.72 -20.98
CA ASP A 162 4.04 -11.56 -20.61
C ASP A 162 3.70 -11.50 -19.11
N THR A 163 3.49 -10.27 -18.64
CA THR A 163 2.98 -9.87 -17.31
C THR A 163 1.46 -9.81 -17.22
N MET A 164 0.72 -10.10 -18.30
CA MET A 164 -0.75 -9.98 -18.35
C MET A 164 -1.47 -10.71 -17.19
N LEU A 165 -1.10 -11.94 -16.86
CA LEU A 165 -1.75 -12.67 -15.75
C LEU A 165 -1.50 -11.98 -14.41
N LEU A 166 -0.29 -11.47 -14.18
CA LEU A 166 0.03 -10.70 -12.98
C LEU A 166 -0.77 -9.39 -12.92
N ALA A 167 -0.93 -8.72 -14.06
CA ALA A 167 -1.73 -7.50 -14.18
C ALA A 167 -3.22 -7.75 -13.91
N ILE A 168 -3.76 -8.88 -14.39
CA ILE A 168 -5.14 -9.31 -14.09
C ILE A 168 -5.31 -9.54 -12.59
N GLN A 169 -4.38 -10.25 -11.94
CA GLN A 169 -4.47 -10.50 -10.50
C GLN A 169 -4.34 -9.21 -9.67
N ALA A 170 -3.51 -8.26 -10.10
CA ALA A 170 -3.42 -6.94 -9.46
C ALA A 170 -4.74 -6.15 -9.58
N ARG A 171 -5.37 -6.17 -10.77
CA ARG A 171 -6.72 -5.60 -10.94
C ARG A 171 -7.72 -6.26 -10.01
N ASP A 172 -7.76 -7.59 -9.97
CA ASP A 172 -8.74 -8.34 -9.19
C ASP A 172 -8.56 -8.11 -7.69
N ALA A 173 -7.32 -8.01 -7.20
CA ALA A 173 -7.02 -7.67 -5.82
C ALA A 173 -7.53 -6.27 -5.45
N ARG A 174 -7.35 -5.28 -6.34
CA ARG A 174 -7.87 -3.92 -6.14
C ARG A 174 -9.39 -3.89 -6.12
N ASN A 175 -10.03 -4.55 -7.08
CA ASN A 175 -11.49 -4.62 -7.16
C ASN A 175 -12.05 -5.33 -5.92
N PHE A 176 -11.45 -6.44 -5.50
CA PHE A 176 -11.85 -7.13 -4.27
C PHE A 176 -11.77 -6.21 -3.04
N TYR A 177 -10.71 -5.41 -2.93
CA TYR A 177 -10.59 -4.45 -1.83
C TYR A 177 -11.71 -3.41 -1.83
N TYR A 178 -11.91 -2.70 -2.95
CA TYR A 178 -12.90 -1.61 -3.00
C TYR A 178 -14.34 -2.12 -3.08
N ASP A 179 -14.61 -3.11 -3.93
CA ASP A 179 -15.97 -3.57 -4.22
C ASP A 179 -16.50 -4.54 -3.17
N SER A 180 -15.62 -5.31 -2.52
CA SER A 180 -16.04 -6.31 -1.53
C SER A 180 -15.75 -5.87 -0.10
N LEU A 181 -14.51 -5.50 0.23
CA LEU A 181 -14.15 -5.21 1.62
C LEU A 181 -14.67 -3.85 2.08
N MET A 182 -14.42 -2.79 1.31
CA MET A 182 -14.86 -1.44 1.70
C MET A 182 -16.38 -1.31 1.67
N ALA A 183 -17.04 -1.88 0.66
CA ALA A 183 -18.51 -1.90 0.59
C ALA A 183 -19.15 -2.55 1.83
N ILE A 184 -18.60 -3.68 2.32
CA ILE A 184 -19.10 -4.34 3.54
C ILE A 184 -18.87 -3.46 4.78
N LEU A 185 -17.76 -2.73 4.86
CA LEU A 185 -17.48 -1.84 5.99
C LEU A 185 -18.45 -0.65 5.99
N GLU A 186 -18.72 -0.05 4.83
CA GLU A 186 -19.69 1.04 4.68
C GLU A 186 -21.11 0.57 5.06
N GLU A 187 -21.53 -0.62 4.64
CA GLU A 187 -22.81 -1.19 5.06
C GLU A 187 -22.88 -1.44 6.57
N LYS A 188 -21.79 -1.92 7.18
CA LYS A 188 -21.72 -2.13 8.63
C LYS A 188 -21.74 -0.81 9.40
N GLU A 189 -21.02 0.21 8.95
CA GLU A 189 -21.06 1.55 9.55
C GLU A 189 -22.45 2.17 9.41
N TYR A 190 -23.11 2.02 8.26
CA TYR A 190 -24.49 2.46 8.10
C TYR A 190 -25.45 1.69 9.04
N SER A 191 -25.24 0.39 9.24
CA SER A 191 -26.02 -0.41 10.20
C SER A 191 -25.78 0.00 11.66
N CYS A 192 -24.54 0.39 12.01
CA CYS A 192 -24.19 0.80 13.38
C CYS A 192 -24.64 2.24 13.67
N ASN A 193 -24.64 3.10 12.64
CA ASN A 193 -25.15 4.46 12.72
C ASN A 193 -26.70 4.51 12.66
N SER A 194 -27.34 3.50 12.06
CA SER A 194 -28.80 3.35 12.05
C SER A 194 -29.36 2.57 13.26
N MET A 195 -28.51 1.89 14.06
CA MET A 195 -28.85 1.61 15.45
C MET A 195 -28.87 2.94 16.19
N GLY A 196 -30.05 3.56 16.25
CA GLY A 196 -30.26 4.90 16.81
C GLY A 196 -29.39 5.12 18.04
N MET A 197 -28.51 6.11 17.98
CA MET A 197 -27.46 6.34 18.98
C MET A 197 -28.06 6.28 20.37
N TRP A 198 -27.76 5.23 21.13
CA TRP A 198 -28.24 5.10 22.50
C TRP A 198 -27.32 5.91 23.41
N LYS A 199 -27.90 6.80 24.21
CA LYS A 199 -27.23 7.52 25.29
C LYS A 199 -27.29 6.65 26.56
N LEU A 200 -26.13 6.35 27.13
CA LEU A 200 -26.00 5.71 28.43
C LEU A 200 -25.83 6.80 29.49
N ASP A 201 -26.85 6.99 30.33
CA ASP A 201 -26.80 7.89 31.48
C ASP A 201 -26.51 7.07 32.75
N ILE A 202 -25.39 7.37 33.41
CA ILE A 202 -24.99 6.74 34.68
C ILE A 202 -25.07 7.79 35.78
N CYS A 203 -26.00 7.60 36.72
CA CYS A 203 -26.25 8.51 37.83
C CYS A 203 -25.97 7.79 39.17
N PRO A 204 -24.73 7.81 39.67
CA PRO A 204 -24.40 7.27 40.97
C PRO A 204 -24.98 8.15 42.09
N ASN A 205 -25.67 7.54 43.06
CA ASN A 205 -26.16 8.21 44.26
C ASN A 205 -25.31 7.78 45.48
N PRO A 206 -24.37 8.64 45.93
CA PRO A 206 -23.46 8.30 47.03
C PRO A 206 -24.15 8.25 48.40
N PHE A 207 -25.36 8.79 48.54
CA PHE A 207 -26.12 8.75 49.80
C PHE A 207 -26.88 7.43 49.99
N SER A 208 -27.34 6.81 48.90
CA SER A 208 -28.03 5.52 48.94
C SER A 208 -27.13 4.34 48.57
N ASN A 209 -25.90 4.59 48.14
CA ASN A 209 -24.97 3.59 47.58
C ASN A 209 -25.57 2.78 46.41
N VAL A 210 -26.44 3.42 45.62
CA VAL A 210 -27.09 2.84 44.45
C VAL A 210 -26.67 3.61 43.22
N THR A 211 -26.34 2.91 42.13
CA THR A 211 -26.09 3.52 40.82
C THR A 211 -27.23 3.22 39.88
N ASN A 212 -27.88 4.27 39.39
CA ASN A 212 -28.90 4.13 38.36
C ASN A 212 -28.25 4.23 36.99
N ILE A 213 -28.48 3.20 36.17
CA ILE A 213 -28.00 3.13 34.80
C ILE A 213 -29.23 3.15 33.90
N THR A 214 -29.32 4.16 33.02
CA THR A 214 -30.43 4.27 32.07
C THR A 214 -29.89 4.37 30.65
N VAL A 215 -30.44 3.57 29.74
CA VAL A 215 -30.13 3.64 28.32
C VAL A 215 -31.34 4.27 27.62
N ARG A 216 -31.13 5.36 26.86
CA ARG A 216 -32.20 6.05 26.13
C ARG A 216 -31.78 6.34 24.70
N PRO A 217 -32.70 6.39 23.73
CA PRO A 217 -32.38 6.89 22.39
C PRO A 217 -31.90 8.34 22.49
N ARG A 218 -30.87 8.72 21.73
CA ARG A 218 -30.43 10.12 21.62
C ARG A 218 -31.52 10.88 20.86
N GLU A 219 -32.11 11.88 21.49
CA GLU A 219 -33.09 12.74 20.84
C GLU A 219 -32.39 13.46 19.67
N ASN A 220 -32.93 13.32 18.46
CA ASN A 220 -32.47 14.09 17.33
C ASN A 220 -32.72 15.57 17.67
N ALA A 221 -31.67 16.39 17.61
CA ALA A 221 -31.82 17.83 17.71
C ALA A 221 -32.76 18.25 16.57
N THR A 222 -34.02 18.52 16.90
CA THR A 222 -34.92 19.15 15.95
C THR A 222 -34.41 20.57 15.73
N ASP A 223 -34.06 20.87 14.49
CA ASP A 223 -33.61 22.18 14.02
C ASP A 223 -34.44 23.31 14.64
N SER A 224 -33.75 24.22 15.33
CA SER A 224 -34.26 25.52 15.77
C SER A 224 -33.37 26.62 15.23
#